data_AF-A0A507FCK1-F1
#
_entry.id   AF-A0A507FCK1-F1
#
_cell.length_a   1.000
_cell.length_b   1.000
_cell.length_c   1.000
_cell.angle_alpha   90.00
_cell.angle_beta   90.00
_cell.angle_gamma   90.00
#
_symmetry.space_group_name_H-M   'P 1'
#
loop_
_entity.id
_entity.type
_entity.pdbx_description
1 polymer ?
#
loop_
_entity_poly.entity_id
_entity_poly.type
_entity_poly.pdbx_seq_one_letter_code
_entity_poly.pdbx_strand_id
1 'polypeptide(L)'
;MSLASIELVNKAVVSASSTNPNSNECYGGSCDVLNVKQTSPNNAEDHLTDWQSNPSTACNSEWVNADWSKEGGYSLTSMSVLFAKKDTGSTANKLSLKNSNGATVDVSTYLMCTPAKVQDGTELVRWDICALDMSAPTGTWDNIVSARWTFQPVAPSTGASCRVGVYEIQMHGVKSPVGLGIGAVIGIVLGVLALIAIVAVCLIRQANLRKRAARWLNQPRGGWESLELWAADRTNHHE
;
A
#
# COMPACT_ATOMS: atom_id res chain seq x y z
N MET A 1 8.57 10.46 -12.59
CA MET A 1 7.14 10.60 -12.22
C MET A 1 7.11 10.75 -10.71
N SER A 2 6.81 11.94 -10.19
CA SER A 2 6.77 12.17 -8.73
C SER A 2 5.56 11.44 -8.18
N LEU A 3 5.77 10.41 -7.35
CA LEU A 3 4.68 9.81 -6.59
C LEU A 3 4.35 10.78 -5.46
N ALA A 4 3.22 11.48 -5.57
CA ALA A 4 2.75 12.33 -4.49
C ALA A 4 2.46 11.45 -3.26
N SER A 5 3.06 11.80 -2.12
CA SER A 5 2.71 11.18 -0.86
C SER A 5 1.32 11.62 -0.45
N ILE A 6 0.49 10.68 0.01
CA ILE A 6 -0.88 10.94 0.45
C ILE A 6 -1.04 10.53 1.91
N GLU A 7 -1.98 11.16 2.60
CA GLU A 7 -2.34 10.83 3.97
C GLU A 7 -3.40 9.71 3.97
N LEU A 8 -3.03 8.56 4.53
CA LEU A 8 -3.73 7.27 4.39
C LEU A 8 -4.90 7.13 5.37
N VAL A 9 -4.82 7.73 6.56
CA VAL A 9 -5.84 7.58 7.61
C VAL A 9 -7.16 8.22 7.19
N ASN A 10 -7.11 9.35 6.49
CA ASN A 10 -8.29 10.01 5.92
C ASN A 10 -8.97 9.15 4.83
N LYS A 11 -8.21 8.37 4.08
CA LYS A 11 -8.74 7.38 3.11
C LYS A 11 -9.22 6.08 3.75
N ALA A 12 -8.85 5.82 5.00
CA ALA A 12 -9.14 4.57 5.67
C ALA A 12 -10.58 4.49 6.19
N VAL A 13 -11.07 3.26 6.36
CA VAL A 13 -12.11 2.94 7.32
C VAL A 13 -11.45 2.80 8.69
N VAL A 14 -11.85 3.64 9.65
CA VAL A 14 -11.24 3.70 10.98
C VAL A 14 -12.15 3.03 12.00
N SER A 15 -11.57 2.26 12.92
CA SER A 15 -12.25 1.64 14.06
C SER A 15 -11.37 1.70 15.31
N ALA A 16 -11.97 1.55 16.48
CA ALA A 16 -11.25 1.50 17.76
C ALA A 16 -11.74 0.35 18.65
N SER A 17 -10.94 -0.01 19.66
CA SER A 17 -11.32 -0.93 20.73
C SER A 17 -12.57 -0.47 21.48
N SER A 18 -12.63 0.83 21.74
CA SER A 18 -13.72 1.48 22.42
C SER A 18 -13.79 2.95 22.01
N THR A 19 -14.97 3.54 22.18
CA THR A 19 -15.26 4.93 21.89
C THR A 19 -16.21 5.41 22.96
N ASN A 20 -16.01 6.62 23.46
CA ASN A 20 -16.95 7.31 24.34
C ASN A 20 -17.79 8.34 23.56
N PRO A 21 -18.83 7.91 22.81
CA PRO A 21 -19.49 8.76 21.81
C PRO A 21 -20.38 9.87 22.38
N ASN A 22 -20.66 9.88 23.69
CA ASN A 22 -21.64 10.80 24.30
C ASN A 22 -21.01 11.69 25.38
N SER A 23 -19.73 11.99 25.25
CA SER A 23 -19.03 12.83 26.22
C SER A 23 -19.20 14.30 25.85
N ASN A 24 -19.76 15.08 26.77
CA ASN A 24 -19.70 16.55 26.73
C ASN A 24 -18.26 17.11 26.86
N GLU A 25 -17.28 16.22 27.03
CA GLU A 25 -15.86 16.55 27.10
C GLU A 25 -15.20 16.70 25.72
N CYS A 26 -15.83 16.20 24.65
CA CYS A 26 -15.35 16.36 23.28
C CYS A 26 -16.12 17.48 22.59
N TYR A 27 -15.45 18.22 21.72
CA TYR A 27 -16.11 19.25 20.94
C TYR A 27 -17.22 18.63 20.08
N GLY A 28 -18.38 19.29 20.02
CA GLY A 28 -19.57 18.75 19.36
C GLY A 28 -20.24 17.60 20.11
N GLY A 29 -19.76 17.24 21.31
CA GLY A 29 -20.37 16.25 22.20
C GLY A 29 -20.12 14.79 21.82
N SER A 30 -19.23 14.52 20.87
CA SER A 30 -18.92 13.16 20.39
C SER A 30 -17.43 12.91 20.30
N CYS A 31 -16.96 11.86 20.99
CA CYS A 31 -15.57 11.40 20.93
C CYS A 31 -15.38 10.20 19.99
N ASP A 32 -16.03 10.21 18.83
CA ASP A 32 -15.96 9.14 17.83
C ASP A 32 -14.52 8.87 17.32
N VAL A 33 -14.24 7.66 16.85
CA VAL A 33 -12.93 7.33 16.26
C VAL A 33 -12.75 7.97 14.89
N LEU A 34 -13.82 8.30 14.18
CA LEU A 34 -13.74 9.00 12.89
C LEU A 34 -13.07 10.37 12.99
N ASN A 35 -13.02 10.90 14.21
CA ASN A 35 -12.48 12.19 14.54
C ASN A 35 -10.94 12.25 14.46
N VAL A 36 -10.25 11.10 14.53
CA VAL A 36 -8.78 11.05 14.39
C VAL A 36 -8.28 11.35 12.97
N LYS A 37 -9.20 11.48 12.01
CA LYS A 37 -8.88 11.85 10.62
C LYS A 37 -8.62 13.35 10.55
N GLN A 38 -7.51 13.73 9.93
CA GLN A 38 -7.24 15.12 9.58
C GLN A 38 -8.14 15.58 8.43
N THR A 39 -9.38 15.97 8.76
CA THR A 39 -10.38 16.37 7.76
C THR A 39 -10.44 17.89 7.54
N SER A 40 -9.81 18.69 8.39
CA SER A 40 -9.72 20.15 8.28
C SER A 40 -8.27 20.65 8.17
N PRO A 41 -8.03 21.83 7.56
CA PRO A 41 -6.74 22.51 7.65
C PRO A 41 -6.38 22.74 9.13
N ASN A 42 -5.09 22.60 9.50
CA ASN A 42 -4.59 22.87 10.86
C ASN A 42 -5.07 24.23 11.37
N ASN A 43 -6.17 24.23 12.10
CA ASN A 43 -6.72 25.40 12.73
C ASN A 43 -6.82 25.02 14.20
N ALA A 44 -6.03 25.71 15.03
CA ALA A 44 -5.97 25.54 16.47
C ALA A 44 -7.34 25.64 17.15
N GLU A 45 -8.33 26.27 16.49
CA GLU A 45 -9.70 26.43 16.97
C GLU A 45 -10.66 25.39 16.35
N ASP A 46 -10.21 24.62 15.35
CA ASP A 46 -10.98 23.69 14.52
C ASP A 46 -10.38 22.26 14.43
N HIS A 47 -9.50 21.84 15.37
CA HIS A 47 -9.04 20.44 15.55
C HIS A 47 -10.15 19.52 16.10
N LEU A 48 -11.39 19.82 15.72
CA LEU A 48 -12.58 19.42 16.41
C LEU A 48 -12.95 18.03 15.94
N THR A 49 -12.26 17.05 16.49
CA THR A 49 -12.89 16.20 17.49
C THR A 49 -11.86 15.20 18.04
N ASP A 50 -11.90 14.97 19.35
CA ASP A 50 -11.01 14.05 20.05
C ASP A 50 -11.60 12.65 19.99
N TRP A 51 -10.85 11.64 19.56
CA TRP A 51 -11.25 10.27 19.88
C TRP A 51 -10.83 9.94 21.31
N GLN A 52 -11.80 9.56 22.13
CA GLN A 52 -11.54 9.06 23.47
C GLN A 52 -12.00 7.63 23.62
N SER A 53 -11.13 6.81 24.19
CA SER A 53 -11.49 5.48 24.67
C SER A 53 -12.49 5.57 25.83
N ASN A 54 -13.21 4.48 26.10
CA ASN A 54 -14.03 4.41 27.30
C ASN A 54 -13.14 4.49 28.55
N PRO A 55 -13.61 5.17 29.62
CA PRO A 55 -12.89 5.22 30.88
C PRO A 55 -12.81 3.81 31.49
N SER A 56 -11.61 3.38 31.88
CA SER A 56 -11.36 2.05 32.47
C SER A 56 -10.54 2.17 33.75
N THR A 57 -10.95 1.47 34.81
CA THR A 57 -10.15 1.35 36.04
C THR A 57 -9.05 0.31 35.92
N ALA A 58 -9.16 -0.61 34.96
CA ALA A 58 -8.17 -1.67 34.72
C ALA A 58 -7.01 -1.19 33.84
N CYS A 59 -7.11 -0.01 33.21
CA CYS A 59 -6.09 0.53 32.32
C CYS A 59 -5.71 -0.45 31.19
N ASN A 60 -6.72 -1.09 30.59
CA ASN A 60 -6.52 -2.02 29.48
C ASN A 60 -5.90 -1.27 28.29
N SER A 61 -5.14 -2.00 27.46
CA SER A 61 -4.65 -1.44 26.20
C SER A 61 -5.81 -1.12 25.27
N GLU A 62 -5.78 0.07 24.69
CA GLU A 62 -6.76 0.53 23.71
C GLU A 62 -6.10 0.55 22.33
N TRP A 63 -6.87 0.44 21.25
CA TRP A 63 -6.32 0.48 19.91
C TRP A 63 -7.18 1.27 18.95
N VAL A 64 -6.51 1.84 17.94
CA VAL A 64 -7.13 2.44 16.76
C VAL A 64 -6.60 1.70 15.54
N ASN A 65 -7.49 1.34 14.63
CA ASN A 65 -7.18 0.62 13.40
C ASN A 65 -7.66 1.44 12.21
N ALA A 66 -6.75 1.75 11.30
CA ALA A 66 -7.07 2.35 10.01
C ALA A 66 -6.89 1.29 8.91
N ASP A 67 -7.95 0.99 8.16
CA ASP A 67 -7.95 0.05 7.04
C ASP A 67 -8.25 0.78 5.72
N TRP A 68 -7.25 0.88 4.86
CA TRP A 68 -7.35 1.45 3.51
C TRP A 68 -7.18 0.38 2.42
N SER A 69 -7.48 -0.89 2.72
CA SER A 69 -7.33 -2.00 1.78
C SER A 69 -8.07 -1.83 0.46
N LYS A 70 -9.15 -1.05 0.43
CA LYS A 70 -9.90 -0.70 -0.79
C LYS A 70 -9.12 0.21 -1.74
N GLU A 71 -8.15 0.99 -1.24
CA GLU A 71 -7.34 1.92 -2.02
C GLU A 71 -6.11 1.26 -2.67
N GLY A 72 -5.76 0.07 -2.18
CA GLY A 72 -4.56 -0.69 -2.56
C GLY A 72 -3.42 -0.55 -1.56
N GLY A 73 -2.28 -1.18 -1.87
CA GLY A 73 -1.08 -1.15 -1.04
C GLY A 73 -0.30 0.15 -1.20
N TYR A 74 0.24 0.65 -0.08
CA TYR A 74 1.08 1.83 -0.01
C TYR A 74 2.43 1.50 0.64
N SER A 75 3.46 2.20 0.18
CA SER A 75 4.77 2.23 0.82
C SER A 75 4.79 3.41 1.78
N LEU A 76 4.94 3.12 3.08
CA LEU A 76 4.87 4.14 4.12
C LEU A 76 6.11 5.05 4.09
N THR A 77 5.90 6.32 4.41
CA THR A 77 6.95 7.35 4.37
C THR A 77 7.11 8.07 5.70
N SER A 78 6.02 8.30 6.43
CA SER A 78 6.06 8.90 7.76
C SER A 78 4.78 8.60 8.53
N MET A 79 4.83 8.80 9.84
CA MET A 79 3.65 8.78 10.69
C MET A 79 3.79 9.75 11.87
N SER A 80 2.67 10.19 12.41
CA SER A 80 2.62 10.96 13.63
C SER A 80 1.31 10.69 14.40
N VAL A 81 1.32 10.93 15.71
CA VAL A 81 0.13 10.85 16.57
C VAL A 81 0.09 12.08 17.48
N LEU A 82 -0.96 12.88 17.34
CA LEU A 82 -1.25 14.01 18.20
C LEU A 82 -2.22 13.58 19.31
N PHE A 83 -1.72 13.51 20.54
CA PHE A 83 -2.49 13.08 21.70
C PHE A 83 -3.37 14.21 22.21
N ALA A 84 -4.53 13.85 22.74
CA ALA A 84 -5.45 14.82 23.33
C ALA A 84 -5.09 15.19 24.76
N LYS A 85 -5.59 16.35 25.23
CA LYS A 85 -5.32 16.87 26.58
C LYS A 85 -5.67 15.86 27.69
N LYS A 86 -6.76 15.10 27.50
CA LYS A 86 -7.26 14.14 28.50
C LYS A 86 -6.60 12.77 28.40
N ASP A 87 -5.58 12.63 27.56
CA ASP A 87 -4.75 11.45 27.57
C ASP A 87 -4.06 11.27 28.93
N THR A 88 -4.15 10.07 29.51
CA THR A 88 -3.57 9.78 30.83
C THR A 88 -2.07 9.49 30.77
N GLY A 89 -1.35 10.17 29.87
CA GLY A 89 0.06 9.90 29.59
C GLY A 89 0.26 8.57 28.87
N SER A 90 -0.69 8.20 28.00
CA SER A 90 -0.57 6.98 27.22
C SER A 90 0.62 7.08 26.27
N THR A 91 1.13 5.91 25.93
CA THR A 91 2.21 5.75 24.97
C THR A 91 1.71 4.83 23.88
N ALA A 92 1.91 5.23 22.62
CA ALA A 92 1.70 4.35 21.48
C ALA A 92 2.77 3.25 21.54
N ASN A 93 2.44 2.18 22.26
CA ASN A 93 3.41 1.15 22.61
C ASN A 93 3.60 0.13 21.50
N LYS A 94 2.59 -0.04 20.64
CA LYS A 94 2.71 -0.93 19.50
C LYS A 94 2.10 -0.36 18.23
N LEU A 95 2.80 -0.54 17.12
CA LEU A 95 2.26 -0.38 15.77
C LEU A 95 2.36 -1.72 15.04
N SER A 96 1.21 -2.22 14.59
CA SER A 96 1.15 -3.35 13.67
C SER A 96 0.70 -2.88 12.29
N LEU A 97 1.40 -3.31 11.24
CA LEU A 97 1.04 -3.07 9.85
C LEU A 97 0.51 -4.34 9.22
N LYS A 98 -0.54 -4.23 8.40
CA LYS A 98 -1.04 -5.34 7.59
C LYS A 98 -0.72 -5.09 6.13
N ASN A 99 -0.10 -6.08 5.50
CA ASN A 99 0.23 -6.08 4.08
C ASN A 99 -0.94 -6.63 3.26
N SER A 100 -1.01 -6.33 1.96
CA SER A 100 -2.12 -6.77 1.11
C SER A 100 -2.18 -8.30 0.90
N ASN A 101 -1.08 -9.01 1.19
CA ASN A 101 -1.07 -10.48 1.28
C ASN A 101 -1.73 -11.03 2.57
N GLY A 102 -2.19 -10.15 3.47
CA GLY A 102 -2.82 -10.50 4.74
C GLY A 102 -1.85 -10.67 5.92
N ALA A 103 -0.54 -10.69 5.68
CA ALA A 103 0.46 -10.76 6.73
C ALA A 103 0.41 -9.51 7.62
N THR A 104 0.57 -9.71 8.92
CA THR A 104 0.66 -8.63 9.91
C THR A 104 2.06 -8.62 10.51
N VAL A 105 2.69 -7.45 10.54
CA VAL A 105 4.04 -7.24 11.06
C VAL A 105 3.97 -6.21 12.18
N ASP A 106 4.50 -6.56 13.35
CA ASP A 106 4.77 -5.59 14.41
C ASP A 106 6.03 -4.80 14.05
N VAL A 107 5.90 -3.48 13.92
CA VAL A 107 6.97 -2.58 13.51
C VAL A 107 7.45 -1.67 14.62
N SER A 108 7.01 -1.91 15.85
CA SER A 108 7.25 -1.01 16.99
C SER A 108 8.74 -0.79 17.26
N THR A 109 9.58 -1.81 17.04
CA THR A 109 11.03 -1.73 17.21
C THR A 109 11.74 -0.99 16.08
N TYR A 110 11.05 -0.72 14.98
CA TYR A 110 11.57 -0.02 13.81
C TYR A 110 11.00 1.40 13.67
N LEU A 111 10.39 1.91 14.74
CA LEU A 111 9.90 3.28 14.82
C LEU A 111 10.81 4.09 15.73
N MET A 112 11.32 5.20 15.20
CA MET A 112 12.03 6.20 16.00
C MET A 112 11.11 7.40 16.20
N CYS A 113 10.39 7.41 17.32
CA CYS A 113 9.46 8.47 17.66
C CYS A 113 10.13 9.54 18.52
N THR A 114 9.98 10.80 18.12
CA THR A 114 10.38 11.95 18.92
C THR A 114 9.12 12.61 19.50
N PRO A 115 8.96 12.64 20.83
CA PRO A 115 7.86 13.37 21.44
C PRO A 115 8.13 14.87 21.39
N ALA A 116 7.23 15.61 20.77
CA ALA A 116 7.18 17.07 20.77
C ALA A 116 5.99 17.56 21.62
N LYS A 117 6.02 18.82 22.02
CA LYS A 117 4.87 19.51 22.60
C LYS A 117 4.45 20.63 21.67
N VAL A 118 3.17 20.68 21.34
CA VAL A 118 2.58 21.76 20.53
C VAL A 118 1.53 22.49 21.34
N GLN A 119 1.42 23.79 21.09
CA GLN A 119 0.42 24.63 21.73
C GLN A 119 -0.92 24.41 21.03
N ASP A 120 -1.92 23.99 21.79
CA ASP A 120 -3.31 23.87 21.37
C ASP A 120 -4.19 24.72 22.31
N GLY A 121 -4.66 25.86 21.78
CA GLY A 121 -5.26 26.90 22.61
C GLY A 121 -4.32 27.39 23.72
N THR A 122 -4.72 27.20 24.98
CA THR A 122 -3.92 27.57 26.18
C THR A 122 -3.08 26.44 26.73
N GLU A 123 -3.16 25.23 26.16
CA GLU A 123 -2.55 24.02 26.71
C GLU A 123 -1.46 23.49 25.80
N LEU A 124 -0.51 22.74 26.37
CA LEU A 124 0.50 22.02 25.61
C LEU A 124 0.09 20.56 25.48
N VAL A 125 -0.05 20.09 24.24
CA VAL A 125 -0.41 18.70 23.93
C VAL A 125 0.78 17.98 23.31
N ARG A 126 0.83 16.66 23.50
CA ARG A 126 1.94 15.82 23.04
C ARG A 126 1.73 15.43 21.58
N TRP A 127 2.77 15.58 20.78
CA TRP A 127 2.82 15.12 19.39
C TRP A 127 3.99 14.16 19.19
N ASP A 128 3.71 12.89 18.95
CA ASP A 128 4.75 11.92 18.63
C ASP A 128 4.94 11.86 17.12
N ILE A 129 6.12 12.28 16.65
CA ILE A 129 6.49 12.23 15.23
C ILE A 129 7.47 11.08 15.06
N CYS A 130 7.15 10.09 14.23
CA CYS A 130 7.98 8.90 14.07
C CYS A 130 8.60 8.81 12.69
N ALA A 131 9.91 8.55 12.67
CA ALA A 131 10.64 8.12 11.49
C ALA A 131 10.62 6.59 11.38
N LEU A 132 10.59 6.10 10.14
CA LEU A 132 10.67 4.68 9.82
C LEU A 132 12.15 4.28 9.74
N ASP A 133 12.56 3.30 10.53
CA ASP A 133 13.95 2.83 10.57
C ASP A 133 14.27 1.99 9.32
N MET A 134 15.44 2.28 8.74
CA MET A 134 16.02 1.53 7.62
C MET A 134 16.57 0.16 8.02
N SER A 135 16.74 -0.11 9.32
CA SER A 135 17.12 -1.42 9.84
C SER A 135 16.02 -2.48 9.69
N ALA A 136 14.78 -2.05 9.43
CA ALA A 136 13.67 -2.96 9.17
C ALA A 136 13.96 -3.86 7.95
N PRO A 137 13.56 -5.14 7.98
CA PRO A 137 13.71 -6.03 6.83
C PRO A 137 13.13 -5.43 5.55
N THR A 138 13.77 -5.66 4.41
CA THR A 138 13.29 -5.17 3.12
C THR A 138 11.84 -5.58 2.87
N GLY A 139 11.00 -4.63 2.45
CA GLY A 139 9.58 -4.85 2.21
C GLY A 139 8.67 -4.64 3.44
N THR A 140 9.21 -4.37 4.63
CA THR A 140 8.42 -4.15 5.86
C THR A 140 7.41 -3.01 5.71
N TRP A 141 7.81 -1.96 4.99
CA TRP A 141 7.02 -0.74 4.82
C TRP A 141 6.20 -0.73 3.52
N ASP A 142 6.29 -1.79 2.71
CA ASP A 142 5.73 -1.83 1.36
C ASP A 142 4.40 -2.57 1.31
N ASN A 143 3.54 -2.14 0.38
CA ASN A 143 2.27 -2.80 0.08
C ASN A 143 1.34 -2.92 1.30
N ILE A 144 1.41 -1.92 2.19
CA ILE A 144 0.64 -1.84 3.42
C ILE A 144 -0.77 -1.36 3.10
N VAL A 145 -1.75 -2.03 3.69
CA VAL A 145 -3.19 -1.80 3.50
C VAL A 145 -3.91 -1.40 4.78
N SER A 146 -3.28 -1.58 5.94
CA SER A 146 -3.85 -1.18 7.22
C SER A 146 -2.75 -0.99 8.27
N ALA A 147 -3.02 -0.12 9.23
CA ALA A 147 -2.21 0.08 10.42
C ALA A 147 -3.08 0.01 11.68
N ARG A 148 -2.52 -0.55 12.75
CA ARG A 148 -3.13 -0.59 14.08
C ARG A 148 -2.17 -0.03 15.11
N TRP A 149 -2.56 1.07 15.73
CA TRP A 149 -1.89 1.64 16.89
C TRP A 149 -2.50 1.05 18.15
N THR A 150 -1.67 0.55 19.05
CA THR A 150 -2.08 0.08 20.38
C THR A 150 -1.44 0.99 21.43
N PHE A 151 -2.29 1.56 22.24
CA PHE A 151 -1.96 2.51 23.30
C PHE A 151 -2.08 1.83 24.65
N GLN A 152 -1.11 2.08 25.52
CA GLN A 152 -1.20 1.67 26.91
C GLN A 152 -1.45 2.92 27.76
N PRO A 153 -2.65 3.10 28.33
CA PRO A 153 -2.88 4.17 29.28
C PRO A 153 -2.11 3.91 30.58
N VAL A 154 -1.73 4.99 31.26
CA VAL A 154 -1.03 4.92 32.54
C VAL A 154 -2.03 5.21 33.67
N ALA A 155 -2.00 4.37 34.70
CA ALA A 155 -2.85 4.54 35.87
C ALA A 155 -2.60 5.90 36.54
N PRO A 156 -3.63 6.78 36.62
CA PRO A 156 -3.46 8.06 37.29
C PRO A 156 -3.32 7.86 38.80
N SER A 157 -2.52 8.70 39.45
CA SER A 157 -2.19 8.57 40.88
C SER A 157 -3.37 8.81 41.85
N THR A 158 -4.51 9.30 41.37
CA THR A 158 -5.62 9.81 42.19
C THR A 158 -6.92 9.00 42.08
N GLY A 159 -6.86 7.72 41.68
CA GLY A 159 -8.06 6.87 41.56
C GLY A 159 -8.98 7.24 40.39
N ALA A 160 -8.50 8.11 39.48
CA ALA A 160 -9.17 8.41 38.24
C ALA A 160 -9.13 7.20 37.27
N SER A 161 -10.03 7.17 36.31
CA SER A 161 -10.05 6.15 35.26
C SER A 161 -8.99 6.43 34.19
N CYS A 162 -8.32 5.37 33.74
CA CYS A 162 -7.47 5.39 32.57
C CYS A 162 -8.30 5.65 31.31
N ARG A 163 -7.72 6.46 30.42
CA ARG A 163 -8.27 6.73 29.09
C ARG A 163 -7.17 7.15 28.14
N VAL A 164 -7.39 6.88 26.87
CA VAL A 164 -6.57 7.34 25.76
C VAL A 164 -7.37 8.40 25.01
N GLY A 165 -6.71 9.52 24.70
CA GLY A 165 -7.28 10.59 23.89
C GLY A 165 -6.36 10.91 22.72
N VAL A 166 -6.90 11.01 21.51
CA VAL A 166 -6.13 11.30 20.29
C VAL A 166 -6.91 12.29 19.45
N TYR A 167 -6.28 13.43 19.15
CA TYR A 167 -6.82 14.40 18.20
C TYR A 167 -6.61 13.93 16.76
N GLU A 168 -5.41 13.40 16.47
CA GLU A 168 -5.03 13.14 15.09
C GLU A 168 -4.05 11.99 14.97
N ILE A 169 -4.25 11.15 13.95
CA ILE A 169 -3.26 10.18 13.51
C ILE A 169 -2.96 10.47 12.04
N GLN A 170 -1.70 10.79 11.75
CA GLN A 170 -1.22 10.94 10.39
C GLN A 170 -0.38 9.74 10.01
N MET A 171 -0.64 9.19 8.83
CA MET A 171 0.25 8.22 8.21
C MET A 171 0.32 8.53 6.73
N HIS A 172 1.53 8.83 6.25
CA HIS A 172 1.74 9.18 4.86
C HIS A 172 2.40 8.04 4.10
N GLY A 173 1.97 7.82 2.87
CA GLY A 173 2.57 6.84 2.00
C GLY A 173 2.47 7.20 0.54
N VAL A 174 3.34 6.60 -0.26
CA VAL A 174 3.26 6.62 -1.71
C VAL A 174 2.61 5.34 -2.19
N LYS A 175 1.77 5.42 -3.22
CA LYS A 175 1.12 4.22 -3.77
C LYS A 175 2.20 3.23 -4.19
N SER A 176 2.18 2.02 -3.61
CA SER A 176 3.17 1.02 -3.99
C SER A 176 2.97 0.72 -5.48
N PRO A 177 4.06 0.62 -6.27
CA PRO A 177 3.93 0.10 -7.61
C PRO A 177 3.23 -1.24 -7.48
N VAL A 178 2.10 -1.40 -8.16
CA VAL A 178 1.37 -2.67 -8.18
C VAL A 178 2.35 -3.73 -8.62
N GLY A 179 2.86 -4.51 -7.65
CA GLY A 179 3.62 -5.71 -7.96
C GLY A 179 2.68 -6.53 -8.84
N LEU A 180 3.12 -6.89 -10.05
CA LEU A 180 2.36 -7.76 -10.92
C LEU A 180 1.94 -8.95 -10.07
N GLY A 181 0.62 -9.13 -9.88
CA GLY A 181 0.12 -10.21 -9.04
C GLY A 181 0.71 -11.53 -9.51
N ILE A 182 0.84 -12.51 -8.62
CA ILE A 182 1.45 -13.82 -8.96
C ILE A 182 0.81 -14.41 -10.23
N GLY A 183 -0.51 -14.27 -10.40
CA GLY A 183 -1.22 -14.66 -11.62
C GLY A 183 -0.80 -13.90 -12.88
N ALA A 184 -0.49 -12.60 -12.78
CA ALA A 184 0.05 -11.82 -13.89
C ALA A 184 1.49 -12.20 -14.22
N VAL A 185 2.34 -12.48 -13.23
CA VAL A 185 3.69 -12.98 -13.44
C VAL A 185 3.66 -14.35 -14.13
N ILE A 186 2.82 -15.28 -13.65
CA ILE A 186 2.61 -16.58 -14.29
C ILE A 186 2.10 -16.40 -15.72
N GLY A 187 1.13 -15.52 -15.94
CA GLY A 187 0.60 -15.22 -17.27
C GLY A 187 1.66 -14.69 -18.24
N ILE A 188 2.52 -13.77 -17.79
CA ILE A 188 3.63 -13.24 -18.58
C ILE A 188 4.63 -14.37 -18.93
N VAL A 189 5.02 -15.19 -17.95
CA VAL A 189 5.97 -16.29 -18.17
C VAL A 189 5.41 -17.29 -19.20
N LEU A 190 4.15 -17.72 -19.04
CA LEU A 190 3.51 -18.63 -19.98
C LEU A 190 3.36 -18.01 -21.38
N GLY A 191 2.99 -16.73 -21.45
CA GLY A 191 2.89 -15.99 -22.71
C GLY A 191 4.22 -15.92 -23.45
N VAL A 192 5.32 -15.62 -22.74
CA VAL A 192 6.67 -15.58 -23.31
C VAL A 192 7.10 -16.97 -23.81
N LEU A 193 6.86 -18.03 -23.03
CA LEU A 193 7.18 -19.40 -23.45
C LEU A 193 6.42 -19.83 -24.70
N ALA A 194 5.13 -19.52 -24.79
CA ALA A 194 4.32 -19.79 -25.97
C ALA A 194 4.84 -19.05 -27.22
N LEU A 195 5.21 -17.77 -27.05
CA LEU A 195 5.76 -16.96 -28.13
C LEU A 195 7.09 -17.54 -28.65
N ILE A 196 7.99 -17.95 -27.75
CA ILE A 196 9.26 -18.59 -28.09
C ILE A 196 9.01 -19.89 -28.89
N ALA A 197 8.05 -20.71 -28.46
CA ALA A 197 7.71 -21.94 -29.17
C ALA A 197 7.18 -21.67 -30.59
N ILE A 198 6.30 -20.67 -30.76
CA ILE A 198 5.78 -20.28 -32.08
C ILE A 198 6.92 -19.81 -32.99
N VAL A 199 7.80 -18.94 -32.48
CA VAL A 199 8.96 -18.44 -33.23
C VAL A 199 9.88 -19.60 -33.64
N ALA A 200 10.16 -20.54 -32.74
CA ALA A 200 10.98 -21.71 -33.04
C ALA A 200 10.37 -22.58 -34.16
N VAL A 201 9.07 -22.85 -34.12
CA VAL A 201 8.36 -23.59 -35.17
C VAL A 201 8.43 -22.87 -36.52
N CYS A 202 8.22 -21.55 -36.53
CA CYS A 202 8.35 -20.73 -37.73
C CYS A 202 9.76 -20.79 -38.33
N LEU A 203 10.80 -20.68 -37.50
CA LEU A 203 12.19 -20.78 -37.94
C LEU A 203 12.53 -22.18 -38.49
N ILE A 204 12.07 -23.25 -37.83
CA ILE A 204 12.25 -24.64 -38.31
C ILE A 204 11.55 -24.84 -39.65
N ARG A 205 10.32 -24.31 -39.81
CA ARG A 205 9.57 -24.41 -41.06
C ARG A 205 10.27 -23.66 -42.20
N GLN A 206 10.76 -22.45 -41.96
CA GLN A 206 11.55 -21.71 -42.95
C GLN A 206 12.83 -22.45 -43.32
N ALA A 207 13.56 -22.99 -42.36
CA ALA A 207 14.77 -23.78 -42.62
C ALA A 207 14.46 -25.03 -43.46
N ASN A 208 13.35 -25.73 -43.17
CA ASN A 208 12.92 -26.90 -43.94
C ASN A 208 12.46 -26.54 -45.35
N LEU A 209 11.74 -25.42 -45.53
CA LEU A 209 11.37 -24.92 -46.85
C LEU A 209 12.60 -24.54 -47.67
N ARG A 210 13.60 -23.87 -47.06
CA ARG A 210 14.88 -23.57 -47.72
C ARG A 210 15.63 -24.84 -48.13
N LYS A 211 15.71 -25.85 -47.25
CA LYS A 211 16.31 -27.16 -47.57
C LYS A 211 15.57 -27.90 -48.68
N ARG A 212 14.24 -27.75 -48.77
CA ARG A 212 13.43 -28.34 -49.87
C ARG A 212 13.64 -27.58 -51.18
N ALA A 213 13.63 -26.25 -51.16
CA ALA A 213 13.89 -25.41 -52.31
C ALA A 213 15.31 -25.66 -52.88
N ALA A 214 16.33 -25.72 -52.02
CA ALA A 214 17.71 -26.02 -52.45
C ALA A 214 17.83 -27.43 -53.07
N ARG A 215 17.13 -28.44 -52.52
CA ARG A 215 17.10 -29.78 -53.11
C ARG A 215 16.39 -29.80 -54.46
N TRP A 216 15.30 -29.05 -54.62
CA TRP A 216 14.58 -28.94 -55.89
C TRP A 216 15.44 -28.25 -56.97
N LEU A 217 16.13 -27.16 -56.61
CA LEU A 217 17.06 -26.47 -57.53
C LEU A 217 18.24 -27.34 -57.97
N ASN A 218 18.68 -28.28 -57.14
CA ASN A 218 19.81 -29.18 -57.44
C ASN A 218 19.40 -30.50 -58.13
N GLN A 219 18.14 -30.68 -58.55
CA GLN A 219 17.75 -31.87 -59.30
C GLN A 219 18.18 -31.77 -60.77
N PRO A 220 18.85 -32.80 -61.33
CA PRO A 220 19.46 -32.77 -62.66
C PRO A 220 18.46 -32.75 -63.84
N ARG A 221 17.14 -32.71 -63.59
CA ARG A 221 16.09 -32.71 -64.63
C ARG A 221 14.85 -31.85 -64.29
N GLY A 222 14.89 -30.92 -63.33
CA GLY A 222 13.64 -30.25 -62.96
C GLY A 222 13.67 -29.13 -61.93
N GLY A 223 14.34 -28.03 -62.24
CA GLY A 223 14.19 -26.79 -61.46
C GLY A 223 14.21 -25.55 -62.35
N TRP A 224 15.32 -25.35 -63.05
CA TRP A 224 15.53 -24.18 -63.91
C TRP A 224 14.87 -24.32 -65.29
N GLU A 225 15.02 -25.48 -65.95
CA GLU A 225 14.42 -25.74 -67.27
C GLU A 225 12.88 -25.66 -67.25
N SER A 226 12.23 -26.06 -66.14
CA SER A 226 10.77 -25.96 -65.97
C SER A 226 10.28 -24.52 -65.79
N LEU A 227 11.09 -23.62 -65.21
CA LEU A 227 10.73 -22.22 -65.03
C LEU A 227 10.88 -21.44 -66.34
N GLU A 228 11.88 -21.79 -67.15
CA GLU A 228 12.06 -21.22 -68.50
C GLU A 228 10.94 -21.63 -69.46
N LEU A 229 10.49 -22.89 -69.41
CA LEU A 229 9.33 -23.37 -70.20
C LEU A 229 8.02 -22.64 -69.85
N TRP A 230 7.79 -22.30 -68.57
CA TRP A 230 6.62 -21.53 -68.15
C TRP A 230 6.71 -20.04 -68.48
N ALA A 231 7.91 -19.49 -68.62
CA ALA A 231 8.11 -18.11 -69.06
C ALA A 231 7.86 -17.96 -70.57
N ALA A 232 8.25 -18.95 -71.38
CA ALA A 232 8.05 -18.97 -72.82
C ALA A 232 6.57 -19.13 -73.24
N ASP A 233 5.75 -19.83 -72.45
CA ASP A 233 4.32 -20.03 -72.75
C ASP A 233 3.48 -18.76 -72.56
N ARG A 234 3.90 -17.86 -71.66
CA ARG A 234 3.14 -16.65 -71.31
C ARG A 234 3.24 -15.54 -72.35
N THR A 235 4.24 -15.58 -73.24
CA THR A 235 4.41 -14.62 -74.34
C THR A 235 3.55 -14.93 -75.57
N ASN A 236 2.91 -16.11 -75.64
CA ASN A 236 2.13 -16.55 -76.80
C ASN A 236 0.61 -16.31 -76.68
N HIS A 237 0.13 -15.62 -75.65
CA HIS A 237 -1.31 -15.38 -75.42
C HIS A 237 -1.72 -13.90 -75.45
N HIS A 238 -0.93 -13.05 -76.11
CA HIS A 238 -1.22 -11.62 -76.28
C HIS A 238 -1.33 -11.15 -77.74
N GLU A 239 -1.63 -12.05 -78.68
CA GLU A 239 -2.09 -11.70 -80.03
C GLU A 239 -3.56 -12.09 -80.24
#